data_AF-A0A645H2U6-F1
#
_entry.id   AF-A0A645H2U6-F1
#
_cell.length_a   1.000
_cell.length_b   1.000
_cell.length_c   1.000
_cell.angle_alpha   90.00
_cell.angle_beta   90.00
_cell.angle_gamma   90.00
#
_symmetry.space_group_name_H-M   'P 1'
#
loop_
_entity.id
_entity.type
_entity.pdbx_description
1 polymer ?
#
loop_
_entity_poly.entity_id
_entity_poly.type
_entity_poly.pdbx_seq_one_letter_code
_entity_poly.pdbx_strand_id
1 'polypeptide(L)' 'MAVDYYVDGEAVCATQTQMPYKCNISSSSISSGAHELKVTVKSGNGYSKVKTYSLKKTDDGKITVAEK' A
#
# COMPACT_ATOMS: atom_id res chain seq x y z
N MET A 1 0.47 17.53 -2.99
CA MET A 1 0.13 16.34 -2.19
C MET A 1 0.88 15.16 -2.78
N ALA A 2 1.27 14.20 -1.95
CA ALA A 2 2.04 13.03 -2.33
C ALA A 2 1.49 11.81 -1.57
N VAL A 3 1.47 10.65 -2.21
CA VAL A 3 1.05 9.38 -1.59
C VAL A 3 2.14 8.34 -1.80
N ASP A 4 2.63 7.80 -0.70
CA ASP A 4 3.61 6.71 -0.66
C ASP A 4 2.92 5.40 -0.24
N TYR A 5 3.28 4.30 -0.87
CA TYR A 5 2.73 2.97 -0.60
C TYR A 5 3.85 2.03 -0.16
N TYR A 6 3.65 1.36 0.97
CA TYR A 6 4.62 0.42 1.53
C TYR A 6 3.93 -0.90 1.83
N VAL A 7 4.54 -2.03 1.48
CA VAL A 7 4.11 -3.37 1.92
C VAL A 7 5.20 -3.93 2.82
N ASP A 8 4.85 -4.30 4.06
CA ASP A 8 5.79 -4.77 5.10
C ASP A 8 6.99 -3.84 5.34
N GLY A 9 6.82 -2.55 5.07
CA GLY A 9 7.85 -1.52 5.19
C GLY A 9 8.64 -1.23 3.91
N GLU A 10 8.50 -2.05 2.87
CA GLU A 10 9.15 -1.83 1.57
C GLU A 10 8.29 -0.97 0.65
N ALA A 11 8.89 0.03 -0.01
CA ALA A 11 8.17 0.87 -0.96
C ALA A 11 7.83 0.07 -2.23
N VAL A 12 6.53 -0.07 -2.51
CA VAL A 12 6.04 -0.88 -3.65
C VAL A 12 5.74 -0.05 -4.89
N CYS A 13 5.70 1.27 -4.76
CA CYS A 13 5.49 2.21 -5.85
C CYS A 13 6.29 3.49 -5.63
N ALA A 14 6.61 4.17 -6.73
CA ALA A 14 7.06 5.56 -6.66
C ALA A 14 5.98 6.45 -6.03
N THR A 15 6.41 7.52 -5.36
CA THR A 15 5.53 8.52 -4.77
C THR A 15 4.54 9.06 -5.80
N GLN A 16 3.24 8.93 -5.51
CA GLN A 16 2.17 9.39 -6.39
C GLN A 16 1.83 10.85 -6.08
N THR A 17 1.91 11.72 -7.07
CA THR A 17 1.63 13.17 -6.92
C THR A 17 0.43 13.63 -7.75
N GLN A 18 -0.14 12.75 -8.58
CA GLN A 18 -1.27 13.05 -9.47
C GLN A 18 -2.51 12.27 -9.06
N MET A 19 -3.67 12.92 -9.09
CA MET A 19 -4.97 12.30 -8.88
C MET A 19 -5.51 11.72 -10.20
N PRO A 20 -6.12 10.52 -10.21
CA PRO A 20 -6.31 9.60 -9.08
C PRO A 20 -5.01 8.89 -8.68
N TYR A 21 -4.68 8.89 -7.37
CA TYR A 21 -3.48 8.22 -6.86
C TYR A 21 -3.63 6.71 -7.01
N LYS A 22 -2.78 6.11 -7.84
CA LYS A 22 -2.82 4.68 -8.15
C LYS A 22 -1.45 4.05 -7.90
N CYS A 23 -1.46 2.85 -7.35
CA CYS A 23 -0.28 2.02 -7.20
C CYS A 23 -0.65 0.60 -7.63
N ASN A 24 0.08 0.06 -8.61
CA ASN A 24 -0.12 -1.30 -9.09
C ASN A 24 0.88 -2.20 -8.37
N ILE A 25 0.38 -3.10 -7.53
CA ILE A 25 1.20 -4.05 -6.78
C ILE A 25 0.97 -5.43 -7.40
N SER A 26 2.03 -6.01 -7.94
CA SER A 26 1.97 -7.37 -8.49
C SER A 26 1.78 -8.37 -7.36
N SER A 27 0.74 -9.20 -7.44
CA SER A 27 0.50 -10.26 -6.44
C SER A 27 1.63 -11.27 -6.37
N SER A 28 2.41 -11.46 -7.44
CA SER A 28 3.61 -12.29 -7.48
C SER A 28 4.74 -11.79 -6.58
N SER A 29 4.79 -10.49 -6.32
CA SER A 29 5.81 -9.86 -5.45
C SER A 29 5.47 -10.01 -3.96
N ILE A 30 4.26 -10.45 -3.64
CA ILE A 30 3.79 -10.70 -2.27
C ILE A 30 3.83 -12.21 -2.03
N SER A 31 4.51 -12.66 -0.96
CA SER A 31 4.51 -14.07 -0.58
C SER A 31 3.12 -14.52 -0.08
N SER A 32 2.89 -15.83 0.07
CA SER A 32 1.69 -16.27 0.78
C SER A 32 1.80 -15.92 2.26
N GLY A 33 0.67 -15.55 2.88
CA GLY A 33 0.64 -15.11 4.27
C GLY A 33 -0.06 -13.76 4.48
N ALA A 34 0.11 -13.24 5.69
CA ALA A 34 -0.38 -11.93 6.09
C ALA A 34 0.71 -10.88 5.90
N HIS A 35 0.32 -9.74 5.33
CA HIS A 35 1.17 -8.62 4.96
C HIS A 35 0.48 -7.32 5.37
N GLU A 36 1.26 -6.27 5.61
CA GLU A 36 0.75 -4.96 5.99
C GLU A 36 0.99 -3.94 4.88
N LEU A 37 -0.08 -3.40 4.29
CA LEU A 37 -0.03 -2.28 3.36
C LEU A 37 -0.23 -0.97 4.10
N LYS A 38 0.81 -0.14 4.11
CA LYS A 38 0.79 1.21 4.68
C LYS A 38 0.75 2.25 3.57
N VAL A 39 -0.28 3.07 3.57
CA VAL A 39 -0.47 4.19 2.66
C VAL A 39 -0.25 5.50 3.42
N THR A 40 0.77 6.25 3.03
CA THR A 40 1.12 7.53 3.66
C THR A 40 0.80 8.67 2.72
N VAL A 41 -0.20 9.48 3.07
CA VAL A 41 -0.57 10.70 2.36
C VAL A 41 0.14 11.88 3.02
N LYS A 42 0.89 12.66 2.25
CA LYS A 42 1.59 13.87 2.67
C LYS A 42 1.10 15.06 1.86
N SER A 43 1.03 16.24 2.47
CA SER A 43 0.70 17.49 1.78
C SER A 43 1.69 18.59 2.15
N GLY A 44 1.87 19.56 1.25
CA GLY A 44 2.91 20.60 1.36
C GLY A 44 2.75 21.54 2.56
N ASN A 45 1.59 21.50 3.20
CA ASN A 45 1.27 22.22 4.44
C ASN A 45 1.63 21.43 5.72
N GLY A 46 2.50 20.42 5.62
CA GLY A 46 2.92 19.58 6.76
C GLY A 46 1.88 18.53 7.18
N TYR A 47 0.71 18.50 6.54
CA TYR A 47 -0.30 17.49 6.82
C TYR A 47 0.20 16.10 6.37
N SER A 48 0.10 15.13 7.28
CA SER A 48 0.31 13.72 6.97
C SER A 48 -0.80 12.85 7.54
N LYS A 49 -1.17 11.82 6.79
CA LYS A 49 -2.10 10.77 7.20
C LYS A 49 -1.50 9.43 6.81
N VAL A 50 -1.60 8.47 7.72
CA VAL A 50 -1.23 7.09 7.47
C VAL A 50 -2.50 6.27 7.55
N LYS A 51 -2.70 5.41 6.55
CA LYS A 51 -3.73 4.38 6.50
C LYS A 51 -3.04 3.03 6.41
N THR A 52 -3.55 2.07 7.17
CA THR A 52 -2.96 0.73 7.23
C THR A 52 -4.03 -0.28 6.84
N TYR A 53 -3.66 -1.22 5.97
CA TYR A 53 -4.51 -2.28 5.49
C TYR A 53 -3.80 -3.62 5.73
N SER A 54 -4.57 -4.63 6.12
CA SER A 54 -4.10 -6.00 6.16
C SER A 54 -4.33 -6.64 4.80
N LEU A 55 -3.24 -7.08 4.17
CA LEU A 55 -3.27 -7.92 2.98
C LEU A 55 -3.09 -9.36 3.43
N LYS A 56 -3.93 -10.26 2.92
CA LYS A 56 -3.71 -11.70 3.12
C LYS A 56 -3.74 -12.39 1.78
N LYS A 57 -2.64 -13.03 1.41
CA LYS A 57 -2.53 -13.84 0.22
C LYS A 57 -2.65 -15.31 0.59
N THR A 58 -3.64 -16.01 0.04
CA THR A 58 -3.78 -17.47 0.17
C THR A 58 -2.87 -18.17 -0.83
N ASP A 59 -2.57 -19.45 -0.59
CA ASP A 59 -1.72 -20.25 -1.49
C ASP A 59 -2.32 -20.40 -2.90
N ASP A 60 -3.64 -20.32 -3.02
CA ASP A 60 -4.36 -20.24 -4.32
C ASP A 60 -4.16 -18.90 -5.06
N GLY A 61 -3.33 -17.99 -4.53
CA GLY A 61 -3.02 -16.69 -5.13
C GLY A 61 -4.07 -15.60 -4.91
N LYS A 62 -5.14 -15.90 -4.14
CA LYS A 62 -6.18 -14.91 -3.81
C LYS A 62 -5.66 -13.92 -2.79
N ILE A 63 -5.83 -12.62 -3.06
CA ILE A 63 -5.52 -11.54 -2.11
C ILE A 63 -6.81 -10.98 -1.53
N THR A 64 -6.89 -10.92 -0.20
CA THR A 64 -7.93 -10.18 0.53
C THR A 64 -7.33 -8.94 1.18
N VAL A 65 -8.07 -7.84 1.16
CA VAL A 65 -7.68 -6.56 1.76
C VAL A 65 -8.70 -6.17 2.81
N ALA A 66 -8.24 -5.77 4.00
CA ALA A 66 -9.08 -5.24 5.07
C ALA A 66 -8.46 -3.97 5.64
N GLU A 67 -9.26 -2.92 5.89
CA GLU A 67 -8.80 -1.77 6.68
C GLU A 67 -8.60 -2.21 8.14
N LYS A 68 -7.55 -1.67 8.77
CA LYS A 68 -7.18 -1.96 10.16
C LYS A 68 -7.70 -0.89 11.11
#